data_AF-A0A2H5QP41-F1
#
_entry.id   AF-A0A2H5QP41-F1
#
_cell.length_a   1.000
_cell.length_b   1.000
_cell.length_c   1.000
_cell.angle_alpha   90.00
_cell.angle_beta   90.00
_cell.angle_gamma   90.00
#
_symmetry.space_group_name_H-M   'P 1'
#
loop_
_entity.id
_entity.type
_entity.pdbx_description
1 polymer ?
#
loop_
_entity_poly.entity_id
_entity_poly.type
_entity_poly.pdbx_seq_one_letter_code
_entity_poly.pdbx_strand_id
1 'polypeptide(L)'
;MPPLKFSMLFLFVIYLLSSQFSFTAAADPTYVHHVCSETANFTRNSTFESNLNRLLTSLPTNASRGNGFSRGFFNATAGQDANRVYSLFLCRGDQTTNSCQNCVTFANRNVTRRCPVSKDTIVWYDETEIPDPTYLTDFCLNTTTFTRNSTFQSNLNLFLSSLPTNASRSNGFSGGFYNATAGQPSYSDRVYGLFRCRGDLGSTACQDCVTFAARNISQCCPLKNKPLYGSTSAFYITQNVTEPDKFNKFLGNLMNQVDTQAVNDPKRFGIRKANYTAFQTVYSLVQCTPDLSSRDCEVCLRGAIGELPSCCSGKQAGRVLYPNCC
;
A
#
# COMPACT_ATOMS: atom_id res chain seq x y z
N MET A 1 -25.99 72.76 -23.89
CA MET A 1 -24.88 71.96 -23.35
C MET A 1 -25.45 70.64 -22.87
N PRO A 2 -24.92 69.49 -23.34
CA PRO A 2 -25.55 68.18 -23.17
C PRO A 2 -25.41 67.66 -21.73
N PRO A 3 -26.33 66.81 -21.24
CA PRO A 3 -26.18 66.20 -19.93
C PRO A 3 -25.03 65.18 -19.94
N LEU A 4 -24.22 65.22 -18.89
CA LEU A 4 -23.08 64.34 -18.65
C LEU A 4 -23.49 62.85 -18.80
N LYS A 5 -22.85 62.17 -19.75
CA LYS A 5 -22.73 60.71 -19.78
C LYS A 5 -21.72 60.29 -18.71
N PHE A 6 -22.18 59.94 -17.51
CA PHE A 6 -21.39 59.13 -16.59
C PHE A 6 -21.76 57.65 -16.75
N SER A 7 -20.99 57.03 -17.62
CA SER A 7 -20.65 55.61 -17.72
C SER A 7 -21.30 54.67 -16.70
N MET A 8 -22.33 53.95 -17.14
CA MET A 8 -22.91 52.78 -16.48
C MET A 8 -22.02 51.51 -16.65
N LEU A 9 -20.74 51.68 -16.99
CA LEU A 9 -19.81 50.55 -17.22
C LEU A 9 -19.11 50.08 -15.94
N PHE A 10 -19.03 50.90 -14.89
CA PHE A 10 -18.25 50.57 -13.69
C PHE A 10 -18.95 49.57 -12.74
N LEU A 11 -20.28 49.55 -12.69
CA LEU A 11 -21.03 48.59 -11.86
C LEU A 11 -21.02 47.17 -12.44
N PHE A 12 -20.98 47.03 -13.77
CA PHE A 12 -20.88 45.72 -14.43
C PHE A 12 -19.49 45.10 -14.30
N VAL A 13 -18.42 45.91 -14.30
CA VAL A 13 -17.04 45.41 -14.11
C VAL A 13 -16.82 44.88 -12.68
N ILE A 14 -17.44 45.48 -11.67
CA ILE A 14 -17.34 44.97 -10.29
C ILE A 14 -18.14 43.66 -10.11
N TYR A 15 -19.27 43.48 -10.79
CA TYR A 15 -20.06 42.25 -10.72
C TYR A 15 -19.43 41.07 -11.51
N LEU A 16 -18.65 41.37 -12.57
CA LEU A 16 -17.92 40.37 -13.35
C LEU A 16 -16.58 39.93 -12.72
N LEU A 17 -16.09 40.62 -11.68
CA LEU A 17 -14.90 40.22 -10.93
C LEU A 17 -15.21 39.30 -9.73
N SER A 18 -16.49 39.12 -9.37
CA SER A 18 -16.91 38.22 -8.27
C SER A 18 -17.30 36.80 -8.70
N SER A 19 -17.17 36.43 -9.99
CA SER A 19 -17.64 35.12 -10.49
C SER A 19 -16.55 34.12 -10.90
N GLN A 20 -15.29 34.29 -10.47
CA GLN A 20 -14.20 33.33 -10.74
C GLN A 20 -13.19 33.23 -9.58
N PHE A 21 -13.65 33.15 -8.33
CA PHE A 21 -12.83 32.54 -7.26
C PHE A 21 -13.70 31.59 -6.46
N SER A 22 -14.12 30.51 -7.10
CA SER A 22 -14.27 29.27 -6.35
C SER A 22 -12.86 28.91 -5.89
N PHE A 23 -12.51 29.28 -4.66
CA PHE A 23 -11.52 28.50 -3.94
C PHE A 23 -12.17 27.12 -3.80
N THR A 24 -11.87 26.20 -4.72
CA THR A 24 -11.88 24.79 -4.36
C THR A 24 -10.80 24.69 -3.29
N ALA A 25 -11.19 24.87 -2.02
CA ALA A 25 -10.41 24.34 -0.93
C ALA A 25 -10.15 22.87 -1.31
N ALA A 26 -8.89 22.46 -1.28
CA ALA A 26 -8.59 21.04 -1.43
C ALA A 26 -9.43 20.32 -0.38
N ALA A 27 -10.35 19.44 -0.82
CA ALA A 27 -11.11 18.64 0.12
C ALA A 27 -10.12 17.86 1.00
N ASP A 28 -10.41 17.78 2.29
CA ASP A 28 -9.56 17.00 3.20
C ASP A 28 -9.50 15.53 2.71
N PRO A 29 -8.33 14.87 2.81
CA PRO A 29 -8.22 13.46 2.43
C PRO A 29 -9.21 12.59 3.22
N THR A 30 -9.94 11.74 2.52
CA THR A 30 -10.86 10.77 3.10
C THR A 30 -10.04 9.65 3.75
N TYR A 31 -10.31 9.38 5.02
CA TYR A 31 -9.69 8.28 5.74
C TYR A 31 -10.17 6.94 5.18
N VAL A 32 -9.23 6.04 4.87
CA VAL A 32 -9.54 4.69 4.36
C VAL A 32 -9.37 3.66 5.47
N HIS A 33 -8.14 3.49 5.96
CA HIS A 33 -7.83 2.47 6.96
C HIS A 33 -6.54 2.78 7.72
N HIS A 34 -6.31 2.10 8.84
CA HIS A 34 -5.03 2.07 9.52
C HIS A 34 -4.82 0.70 10.16
N VAL A 35 -3.55 0.33 10.31
CA VAL A 35 -3.11 -0.84 11.07
C VAL A 35 -2.13 -0.35 12.13
N CYS A 36 -2.36 -0.74 13.39
CA CYS A 36 -1.41 -0.56 14.48
C CYS A 36 -0.92 -1.94 14.94
N SER A 37 0.34 -2.06 15.33
CA SER A 37 0.78 -3.25 16.06
C SER A 37 0.21 -3.24 17.49
N GLU A 38 -0.33 -4.39 17.89
CA GLU A 38 -0.81 -4.63 19.26
C GLU A 38 0.31 -5.03 20.23
N THR A 39 1.43 -5.54 19.71
CA THR A 39 2.51 -6.16 20.50
C THR A 39 3.77 -5.30 20.56
N ALA A 40 3.95 -4.37 19.63
CA ALA A 40 5.11 -3.48 19.57
C ALA A 40 4.72 -2.06 19.97
N ASN A 41 4.81 -1.74 21.26
CA ASN A 41 4.50 -0.41 21.79
C ASN A 41 5.75 0.34 22.27
N PHE A 42 5.74 1.67 22.16
CA PHE A 42 6.75 2.54 22.76
C PHE A 42 6.23 3.19 24.05
N THR A 43 7.16 3.55 24.93
CA THR A 43 6.84 4.30 26.15
C THR A 43 6.60 5.77 25.83
N ARG A 44 5.53 6.37 26.37
CA ARG A 44 5.28 7.81 26.22
C ARG A 44 6.44 8.65 26.78
N ASN A 45 6.69 9.79 26.17
CA ASN A 45 7.80 10.70 26.43
C ASN A 45 9.19 10.05 26.28
N SER A 46 9.28 8.96 25.50
CA SER A 46 10.57 8.32 25.21
C SER A 46 11.33 9.05 24.11
N THR A 47 12.63 8.77 24.03
CA THR A 47 13.47 9.21 22.91
C THR A 47 12.93 8.71 21.55
N PHE A 48 12.33 7.52 21.52
CA PHE A 48 11.63 7.01 20.33
C PHE A 48 10.49 7.94 19.90
N GLU A 49 9.63 8.37 20.82
CA GLU A 49 8.51 9.29 20.50
C GLU A 49 9.01 10.65 19.99
N SER A 50 10.06 11.19 20.61
CA SER A 50 10.69 12.43 20.13
C SER A 50 11.23 12.29 18.70
N ASN A 51 11.90 11.17 18.39
CA ASN A 51 12.38 10.88 17.04
C ASN A 51 11.24 10.68 16.03
N LEU A 52 10.14 10.04 16.44
CA LEU A 52 8.93 9.89 15.62
C LEU A 52 8.33 11.27 15.27
N ASN A 53 8.11 12.12 16.28
CA ASN A 53 7.57 13.47 16.08
C ASN A 53 8.46 14.32 15.15
N ARG A 54 9.78 14.19 15.27
CA ARG A 54 10.73 14.85 14.38
C ARG A 54 10.56 14.40 12.93
N LEU A 55 10.40 13.09 12.68
CA LEU A 55 10.13 12.59 11.33
C LEU A 55 8.80 13.10 10.79
N LEU A 56 7.71 12.93 11.54
CA LEU A 56 6.36 13.34 11.14
C LEU A 56 6.29 14.82 10.77
N THR A 57 7.07 15.67 11.43
CA THR A 57 7.15 17.11 11.11
C THR A 57 7.94 17.39 9.81
N SER A 58 8.94 16.57 9.50
CA SER A 58 9.81 16.77 8.33
C SER A 58 9.26 16.19 7.02
N LEU A 59 8.53 15.07 7.08
CA LEU A 59 8.10 14.32 5.90
C LEU A 59 7.30 15.13 4.87
N PRO A 60 6.32 16.00 5.24
CA PRO A 60 5.53 16.71 4.24
C PRO A 60 6.36 17.57 3.29
N THR A 61 7.43 18.20 3.80
CA THR A 61 8.33 19.03 2.98
C THR A 61 9.14 18.22 1.96
N ASN A 62 9.20 16.89 2.14
CA ASN A 62 9.87 15.99 1.23
C ASN A 62 8.94 15.44 0.13
N ALA A 63 7.66 15.84 0.08
CA ALA A 63 6.74 15.47 -1.01
C ALA A 63 7.25 15.89 -2.41
N SER A 64 8.05 16.96 -2.44
CA SER A 64 8.73 17.47 -3.64
C SER A 64 10.09 16.83 -3.91
N ARG A 65 10.66 16.14 -2.92
CA ARG A 65 12.01 15.58 -2.99
C ARG A 65 11.99 14.22 -3.67
N GLY A 66 12.23 14.25 -4.97
CA GLY A 66 12.44 13.08 -5.82
C GLY A 66 12.87 13.52 -7.22
N ASN A 67 13.54 12.64 -7.96
CA ASN A 67 13.62 12.82 -9.41
C ASN A 67 12.23 12.58 -10.01
N GLY A 68 11.99 12.98 -11.28
CA GLY A 68 10.65 13.03 -11.88
C GLY A 68 9.73 11.81 -11.59
N PHE A 69 10.32 10.61 -11.45
CA PHE A 69 9.65 9.33 -11.23
C PHE A 69 9.42 8.92 -9.76
N SER A 70 10.10 9.54 -8.77
CA SER A 70 9.89 9.27 -7.33
C SER A 70 9.21 10.43 -6.60
N ARG A 71 8.74 11.46 -7.31
CA ARG A 71 7.96 12.54 -6.70
C ARG A 71 6.72 11.96 -6.02
N GLY A 72 6.49 12.34 -4.77
CA GLY A 72 5.42 11.78 -3.94
C GLY A 72 5.78 10.46 -3.23
N PHE A 73 7.03 10.01 -3.29
CA PHE A 73 7.56 8.92 -2.47
C PHE A 73 8.83 9.35 -1.75
N PHE A 74 8.88 9.16 -0.44
CA PHE A 74 10.08 9.46 0.34
C PHE A 74 10.17 8.55 1.55
N ASN A 75 11.38 8.13 1.89
CA ASN A 75 11.69 7.45 3.15
C ASN A 75 12.68 8.28 3.97
N ALA A 76 12.58 8.17 5.28
CA ALA A 76 13.44 8.90 6.21
C ALA A 76 13.61 8.11 7.51
N THR A 77 14.77 8.31 8.13
CA THR A 77 15.13 7.68 9.40
C THR A 77 15.57 8.75 10.40
N ALA A 78 15.17 8.59 11.66
CA ALA A 78 15.58 9.46 12.76
C ALA A 78 15.94 8.63 13.98
N GLY A 79 16.97 9.05 14.70
CA GLY A 79 17.42 8.36 15.91
C GLY A 79 18.37 7.20 15.63
N GLN A 80 18.72 6.51 16.70
CA GLN A 80 19.70 5.42 16.71
C GLN A 80 19.21 4.28 17.60
N ASP A 81 19.69 3.07 17.30
CA ASP A 81 19.46 1.84 18.07
C ASP A 81 17.98 1.62 18.42
N ALA A 82 17.66 1.34 19.69
CA ALA A 82 16.31 1.09 20.16
C ALA A 82 15.35 2.29 20.00
N ASN A 83 15.87 3.48 19.73
CA ASN A 83 15.11 4.72 19.53
C ASN A 83 15.07 5.16 18.06
N ARG A 84 15.57 4.33 17.14
CA ARG A 84 15.50 4.59 15.71
C ARG A 84 14.07 4.42 15.22
N VAL A 85 13.61 5.39 14.44
CA VAL A 85 12.33 5.39 13.75
C VAL A 85 12.63 5.50 12.27
N TYR A 86 12.01 4.66 11.46
CA TYR A 86 11.93 4.86 10.01
C TYR A 86 10.51 5.20 9.65
N SER A 87 10.34 5.98 8.60
CA SER A 87 9.05 6.26 8.01
C SER A 87 9.19 6.32 6.50
N LEU A 88 8.13 5.97 5.79
CA LEU A 88 7.96 6.28 4.39
C LEU A 88 6.55 6.84 4.17
N PHE A 89 6.38 7.62 3.11
CA PHE A 89 5.06 7.90 2.55
C PHE A 89 5.06 7.64 1.05
N LEU A 90 3.88 7.33 0.54
CA LEU A 90 3.60 7.21 -0.87
C LEU A 90 2.30 7.94 -1.19
N CYS A 91 2.37 8.92 -2.08
CA CYS A 91 1.22 9.57 -2.67
C CYS A 91 0.78 8.84 -3.94
N ARG A 92 -0.48 9.01 -4.32
CA ARG A 92 -1.02 8.47 -5.56
C ARG A 92 -0.24 9.06 -6.76
N GLY A 93 0.08 8.23 -7.76
CA GLY A 93 1.05 8.58 -8.81
C GLY A 93 0.63 9.73 -9.76
N ASP A 94 -0.66 10.06 -9.76
CA ASP A 94 -1.33 11.13 -10.52
C ASP A 94 -1.46 12.45 -9.74
N GLN A 95 -1.02 12.50 -8.48
CA GLN A 95 -1.19 13.66 -7.62
C GLN A 95 -0.18 14.78 -7.88
N THR A 96 -0.62 16.01 -7.64
CA THR A 96 0.30 17.16 -7.62
C THR A 96 1.15 17.14 -6.35
N THR A 97 2.33 17.78 -6.40
CA THR A 97 3.20 17.91 -5.23
C THR A 97 2.49 18.59 -4.05
N ASN A 98 1.65 19.60 -4.31
CA ASN A 98 0.91 20.32 -3.28
C ASN A 98 -0.16 19.43 -2.63
N SER A 99 -0.95 18.72 -3.44
CA SER A 99 -1.95 17.75 -2.95
C SER A 99 -1.28 16.66 -2.10
N CYS A 100 -0.15 16.13 -2.59
CA CYS A 100 0.64 15.14 -1.86
C CYS A 100 1.15 15.69 -0.51
N GLN A 101 1.74 16.88 -0.50
CA GLN A 101 2.22 17.51 0.74
C GLN A 101 1.10 17.74 1.76
N ASN A 102 -0.08 18.16 1.30
CA ASN A 102 -1.25 18.34 2.16
C ASN A 102 -1.73 17.00 2.73
N CYS A 103 -1.78 15.96 1.90
CA CYS A 103 -2.16 14.61 2.32
C CYS A 103 -1.19 14.06 3.38
N VAL A 104 0.13 14.18 3.16
CA VAL A 104 1.14 13.75 4.14
C VAL A 104 1.05 14.56 5.44
N THR A 105 0.80 15.87 5.34
CA THR A 105 0.58 16.72 6.53
C THR A 105 -0.63 16.25 7.34
N PHE A 106 -1.74 15.98 6.65
CA PHE A 106 -2.97 15.49 7.27
C PHE A 106 -2.77 14.11 7.92
N ALA A 107 -2.14 13.19 7.21
CA ALA A 107 -1.82 11.85 7.69
C ALA A 107 -0.95 11.89 8.94
N ASN A 108 0.13 12.68 8.93
CA ASN A 108 1.06 12.78 10.05
C ASN A 108 0.44 13.40 11.32
N ARG A 109 -0.50 14.33 11.18
CA ARG A 109 -1.26 14.86 12.32
C ARG A 109 -2.21 13.84 12.94
N ASN A 110 -2.69 12.91 12.13
CA ASN A 110 -3.75 11.98 12.48
C ASN A 110 -3.24 10.58 12.88
N VAL A 111 -2.01 10.22 12.48
CA VAL A 111 -1.44 8.90 12.76
C VAL A 111 -1.25 8.66 14.26
N THR A 112 -0.83 9.68 15.02
CA THR A 112 -0.66 9.59 16.48
C THR A 112 -1.99 9.57 17.24
N ARG A 113 -3.09 10.01 16.61
CA ARG A 113 -4.43 9.87 17.18
C ARG A 113 -5.00 8.47 16.96
N ARG A 114 -4.68 7.86 15.82
CA ARG A 114 -5.15 6.52 15.43
C ARG A 114 -4.33 5.41 16.09
N CYS A 115 -3.01 5.56 16.14
CA CYS A 115 -2.09 4.62 16.79
C CYS A 115 -1.26 5.35 17.87
N PRO A 116 -1.79 5.55 19.10
CA PRO A 116 -1.18 6.45 20.08
C PRO A 116 0.18 6.02 20.63
N VAL A 117 0.45 4.72 20.71
CA VAL A 117 1.67 4.17 21.32
C VAL A 117 2.32 3.05 20.49
N SER A 118 1.82 2.82 19.27
CA SER A 118 2.30 1.72 18.44
C SER A 118 3.60 2.09 17.72
N LYS A 119 4.57 1.17 17.71
CA LYS A 119 5.85 1.33 16.99
C LYS A 119 5.76 0.97 15.51
N ASP A 120 4.74 0.23 15.12
CA ASP A 120 4.50 -0.18 13.74
C ASP A 120 3.09 0.25 13.34
N THR A 121 3.01 1.07 12.31
CA THR A 121 1.78 1.74 11.93
C THR A 121 1.77 2.04 10.44
N ILE A 122 0.64 1.72 9.81
CA ILE A 122 0.34 2.14 8.44
C ILE A 122 -1.02 2.82 8.45
N VAL A 123 -1.15 3.91 7.69
CA VAL A 123 -2.42 4.63 7.51
C VAL A 123 -2.62 4.95 6.04
N TRP A 124 -3.82 4.69 5.53
CA TRP A 124 -4.22 4.96 4.15
C TRP A 124 -5.28 6.05 4.13
N TYR A 125 -5.11 6.98 3.20
CA TYR A 125 -6.07 8.03 2.83
C TYR A 125 -6.29 8.01 1.33
N ASP A 126 -7.46 8.44 0.89
CA ASP A 126 -7.78 8.60 -0.53
C ASP A 126 -8.79 9.73 -0.72
N GLU A 127 -9.12 10.04 -1.96
CA GLU A 127 -10.10 11.08 -2.34
C GLU A 127 -11.50 10.51 -2.59
N THR A 128 -11.67 9.17 -2.62
CA THR A 128 -12.96 8.54 -2.93
C THR A 128 -13.56 7.84 -1.71
N GLU A 129 -14.85 8.06 -1.49
CA GLU A 129 -15.67 7.39 -0.49
C GLU A 129 -16.07 5.99 -1.00
N ILE A 130 -15.34 4.95 -0.60
CA ILE A 130 -15.88 3.57 -0.58
C ILE A 130 -16.36 3.33 0.85
N PRO A 131 -17.67 3.39 1.14
CA PRO A 131 -18.18 3.24 2.49
C PRO A 131 -18.12 1.77 2.96
N ASP A 132 -17.58 1.64 4.16
CA ASP A 132 -17.45 0.52 5.10
C ASP A 132 -16.84 -0.83 4.66
N PRO A 133 -15.93 -1.39 5.49
CA PRO A 133 -15.18 -2.62 5.23
C PRO A 133 -16.02 -3.89 5.36
N THR A 134 -15.66 -4.90 4.58
CA THR A 134 -15.83 -6.29 5.02
C THR A 134 -14.43 -6.88 5.21
N TYR A 135 -14.04 -7.02 6.47
CA TYR A 135 -12.70 -7.41 6.86
C TYR A 135 -12.39 -8.87 6.45
N LEU A 136 -11.25 -9.04 5.81
CA LEU A 136 -10.51 -10.31 5.81
C LEU A 136 -9.17 -10.01 6.50
N THR A 137 -9.06 -10.42 7.77
CA THR A 137 -7.78 -10.42 8.48
C THR A 137 -7.16 -11.79 8.32
N ASP A 138 -5.93 -11.79 7.79
CA ASP A 138 -5.07 -12.92 7.42
C ASP A 138 -5.41 -13.60 6.09
N PHE A 139 -4.55 -13.41 5.07
CA PHE A 139 -4.70 -14.08 3.78
C PHE A 139 -3.47 -14.84 3.30
N CYS A 140 -3.77 -16.00 2.71
CA CYS A 140 -2.84 -16.96 2.14
C CYS A 140 -3.15 -17.08 0.66
N LEU A 141 -2.26 -16.61 -0.22
CA LEU A 141 -2.51 -16.61 -1.66
C LEU A 141 -2.87 -18.03 -2.15
N ASN A 142 -4.05 -18.15 -2.79
CA ASN A 142 -4.46 -19.22 -3.69
C ASN A 142 -5.04 -20.54 -3.09
N THR A 143 -5.82 -21.26 -3.89
CA THR A 143 -6.56 -22.49 -3.54
C THR A 143 -5.71 -23.76 -3.59
N THR A 144 -4.49 -23.70 -4.12
CA THR A 144 -3.59 -24.86 -4.23
C THR A 144 -3.05 -25.27 -2.88
N THR A 145 -3.39 -26.49 -2.48
CA THR A 145 -2.95 -27.10 -1.23
C THR A 145 -1.89 -28.17 -1.48
N PHE A 146 -1.11 -28.46 -0.44
CA PHE A 146 -0.14 -29.55 -0.44
C PHE A 146 -0.68 -30.63 0.48
N THR A 147 -0.40 -31.89 0.13
CA THR A 147 -0.81 -33.02 0.96
C THR A 147 -0.02 -33.00 2.26
N ARG A 148 -0.69 -33.26 3.38
CA ARG A 148 -0.02 -33.42 4.67
C ARG A 148 1.02 -34.55 4.57
N ASN A 149 2.17 -34.36 5.21
CA ASN A 149 3.33 -35.25 5.17
C ASN A 149 3.94 -35.45 3.77
N SER A 150 3.66 -34.53 2.83
CA SER A 150 4.33 -34.52 1.53
C SER A 150 5.79 -34.06 1.62
N THR A 151 6.58 -34.40 0.61
CA THR A 151 7.93 -33.85 0.43
C THR A 151 7.91 -32.32 0.39
N PHE A 152 6.89 -31.71 -0.23
CA PHE A 152 6.68 -30.26 -0.17
C PHE A 152 6.55 -29.73 1.27
N GLN A 153 5.76 -30.38 2.14
CA GLN A 153 5.63 -29.95 3.54
C GLN A 153 6.95 -30.04 4.31
N SER A 154 7.72 -31.11 4.11
CA SER A 154 9.05 -31.25 4.71
C SER A 154 9.99 -30.15 4.22
N ASN A 155 9.98 -29.86 2.91
CA ASN A 155 10.78 -28.78 2.32
C ASN A 155 10.33 -27.40 2.82
N LEU A 156 9.03 -27.19 3.07
CA LEU A 156 8.49 -25.95 3.62
C LEU A 156 8.96 -25.74 5.07
N ASN A 157 8.91 -26.78 5.90
CA ASN A 157 9.42 -26.71 7.28
C ASN A 157 10.94 -26.41 7.31
N LEU A 158 11.70 -27.00 6.41
CA LEU A 158 13.13 -26.72 6.25
C LEU A 158 13.36 -25.28 5.79
N PHE A 159 12.59 -24.80 4.81
CA PHE A 159 12.65 -23.42 4.35
C PHE A 159 12.37 -22.44 5.50
N LEU A 160 11.25 -22.59 6.21
CA LEU A 160 10.83 -21.70 7.29
C LEU A 160 11.82 -21.67 8.46
N SER A 161 12.42 -22.81 8.82
CA SER A 161 13.44 -22.87 9.89
C SER A 161 14.77 -22.20 9.49
N SER A 162 15.04 -22.04 8.19
CA SER A 162 16.25 -21.38 7.67
C SER A 162 16.14 -19.85 7.54
N LEU A 163 14.93 -19.29 7.50
CA LEU A 163 14.75 -17.84 7.27
C LEU A 163 15.37 -16.96 8.35
N PRO A 164 15.23 -17.26 9.66
CA PRO A 164 15.82 -16.44 10.72
C PRO A 164 17.34 -16.32 10.62
N THR A 165 18.04 -17.40 10.25
CA THR A 165 19.50 -17.39 10.11
C THR A 165 19.96 -16.72 8.82
N ASN A 166 19.11 -16.66 7.80
CA ASN A 166 19.38 -15.82 6.63
C ASN A 166 19.24 -14.33 6.96
N ALA A 167 18.27 -13.97 7.82
CA ALA A 167 18.06 -12.59 8.26
C ALA A 167 19.24 -12.02 9.07
N SER A 168 20.00 -12.88 9.76
CA SER A 168 21.15 -12.48 10.58
C SER A 168 22.44 -12.24 9.79
N ARG A 169 22.52 -12.65 8.52
CA ARG A 169 23.72 -12.50 7.65
C ARG A 169 23.96 -11.08 7.13
N SER A 170 23.15 -10.11 7.55
CA SER A 170 23.22 -8.71 7.17
C SER A 170 24.51 -8.02 7.68
N ASN A 171 25.61 -8.20 6.97
CA ASN A 171 26.76 -7.29 7.03
C ASN A 171 26.48 -6.07 6.14
N GLY A 172 25.85 -5.03 6.70
CA GLY A 172 25.79 -3.67 6.17
C GLY A 172 25.62 -3.47 4.65
N PHE A 173 24.36 -3.31 4.20
CA PHE A 173 23.89 -2.86 2.86
C PHE A 173 24.18 -3.82 1.68
N SER A 174 23.25 -4.13 0.77
CA SER A 174 22.23 -3.31 0.10
C SER A 174 20.99 -4.16 -0.23
N GLY A 175 19.78 -3.68 0.07
CA GLY A 175 18.52 -4.23 -0.42
C GLY A 175 17.65 -5.00 0.58
N GLY A 176 18.23 -5.57 1.64
CA GLY A 176 17.48 -6.25 2.71
C GLY A 176 16.57 -7.39 2.24
N PHE A 177 16.72 -7.85 1.00
CA PHE A 177 15.87 -8.83 0.35
C PHE A 177 16.56 -10.18 0.40
N TYR A 178 15.87 -11.16 0.96
CA TYR A 178 16.37 -12.51 1.10
C TYR A 178 15.44 -13.44 0.34
N ASN A 179 15.97 -14.13 -0.66
CA ASN A 179 15.31 -15.28 -1.24
C ASN A 179 16.00 -16.54 -0.77
N ALA A 180 15.23 -17.61 -0.61
CA ALA A 180 15.77 -18.92 -0.35
C ALA A 180 14.94 -19.96 -1.09
N THR A 181 15.56 -21.11 -1.34
CA THR A 181 14.90 -22.25 -1.97
C THR A 181 15.23 -23.50 -1.16
N ALA A 182 14.22 -24.35 -0.92
CA ALA A 182 14.39 -25.66 -0.32
C ALA A 182 13.79 -26.74 -1.24
N GLY A 183 14.50 -27.87 -1.39
CA GLY A 183 14.09 -28.99 -2.23
C GLY A 183 14.89 -29.14 -3.55
N GLN A 184 14.79 -30.34 -4.15
CA GLN A 184 15.44 -30.76 -5.40
C GLN A 184 14.76 -30.13 -6.64
N PRO A 185 15.33 -30.26 -7.87
CA PRO A 185 14.86 -29.55 -9.08
C PRO A 185 13.44 -29.87 -9.58
N SER A 186 12.75 -30.88 -9.01
CA SER A 186 11.37 -31.19 -9.37
C SER A 186 10.44 -30.02 -9.00
N TYR A 187 9.64 -29.56 -9.96
CA TYR A 187 8.83 -28.34 -9.85
C TYR A 187 7.70 -28.43 -8.80
N SER A 188 7.28 -29.64 -8.40
CA SER A 188 6.16 -29.87 -7.48
C SER A 188 6.51 -29.76 -6.00
N ASP A 189 7.75 -30.09 -5.62
CA ASP A 189 8.18 -30.19 -4.21
C ASP A 189 9.08 -29.04 -3.77
N ARG A 190 9.47 -28.18 -4.72
CA ARG A 190 10.37 -27.05 -4.46
C ARG A 190 9.63 -25.92 -3.78
N VAL A 191 10.18 -25.46 -2.65
CA VAL A 191 9.69 -24.29 -1.93
C VAL A 191 10.60 -23.12 -2.25
N TYR A 192 10.04 -22.08 -2.83
CA TYR A 192 10.69 -20.78 -3.02
C TYR A 192 9.94 -19.76 -2.19
N GLY A 193 10.68 -18.90 -1.50
CA GLY A 193 10.08 -17.76 -0.84
C GLY A 193 11.08 -16.64 -0.63
N LEU A 194 10.53 -15.50 -0.27
CA LEU A 194 11.28 -14.28 -0.03
C LEU A 194 10.79 -13.62 1.26
N PHE A 195 11.69 -12.93 1.93
CA PHE A 195 11.35 -11.97 2.96
C PHE A 195 12.25 -10.75 2.81
N ARG A 196 11.79 -9.61 3.32
CA ARG A 196 12.56 -8.38 3.27
C ARG A 196 12.75 -7.83 4.67
N CYS A 197 14.01 -7.76 5.10
CA CYS A 197 14.43 -6.91 6.19
C CYS A 197 14.37 -5.45 5.74
N ARG A 198 13.71 -4.62 6.53
CA ARG A 198 13.77 -3.18 6.38
C ARG A 198 15.22 -2.73 6.67
N GLY A 199 15.75 -1.81 5.85
CA GLY A 199 17.18 -1.47 5.84
C GLY A 199 17.70 -0.75 7.09
N ASP A 200 16.82 -0.35 8.00
CA ASP A 200 17.11 0.30 9.28
C ASP A 200 17.07 -0.66 10.49
N LEU A 201 16.63 -1.90 10.29
CA LEU A 201 16.62 -2.94 11.31
C LEU A 201 18.02 -3.55 11.45
N GLY A 202 18.48 -3.68 12.70
CA GLY A 202 19.63 -4.53 13.00
C GLY A 202 19.35 -5.99 12.63
N SER A 203 20.41 -6.76 12.38
CA SER A 203 20.32 -8.18 12.02
C SER A 203 19.47 -8.99 13.00
N THR A 204 19.58 -8.69 14.31
CA THR A 204 18.75 -9.30 15.36
C THR A 204 17.27 -8.94 15.24
N ALA A 205 16.93 -7.66 15.05
CA ALA A 205 15.54 -7.23 14.95
C ALA A 205 14.86 -7.78 13.69
N CYS A 206 15.58 -7.88 12.57
CA CYS A 206 15.04 -8.58 11.41
C CYS A 206 14.89 -10.08 11.66
N GLN A 207 15.88 -10.72 12.28
CA GLN A 207 15.81 -12.14 12.64
C GLN A 207 14.60 -12.44 13.53
N ASP A 208 14.29 -11.59 14.51
CA ASP A 208 13.12 -11.75 15.38
C ASP A 208 11.82 -11.63 14.59
N CYS A 209 11.71 -10.62 13.71
CA CYS A 209 10.56 -10.42 12.83
C CYS A 209 10.33 -11.63 11.90
N VAL A 210 11.40 -12.13 11.29
CA VAL A 210 11.36 -13.29 10.39
C VAL A 210 11.06 -14.58 11.15
N THR A 211 11.55 -14.71 12.38
CA THR A 211 11.23 -15.84 13.28
C THR A 211 9.74 -15.86 13.61
N PHE A 212 9.19 -14.70 13.95
CA PHE A 212 7.76 -14.57 14.23
C PHE A 212 6.93 -14.93 12.99
N ALA A 213 7.24 -14.35 11.83
CA ALA A 213 6.55 -14.65 10.57
C ALA A 213 6.64 -16.15 10.21
N ALA A 214 7.83 -16.76 10.29
CA ALA A 214 8.04 -18.16 9.95
C ALA A 214 7.31 -19.14 10.89
N ARG A 215 7.11 -18.78 12.16
CA ARG A 215 6.32 -19.59 13.12
C ARG A 215 4.82 -19.50 12.85
N ASN A 216 4.35 -18.32 12.51
CA ASN A 216 2.92 -18.07 12.36
C ASN A 216 2.39 -18.41 10.97
N ILE A 217 3.24 -18.42 9.93
CA ILE A 217 2.79 -18.66 8.55
C ILE A 217 2.09 -20.02 8.36
N SER A 218 2.50 -21.08 9.09
CA SER A 218 1.86 -22.40 9.03
C SER A 218 0.56 -22.47 9.82
N GLN A 219 0.37 -21.58 10.80
CA GLN A 219 -0.86 -21.43 11.58
C GLN A 219 -1.88 -20.55 10.84
N CYS A 220 -1.43 -19.45 10.25
CA CYS A 220 -2.23 -18.55 9.42
C CYS A 220 -2.65 -19.23 8.11
N CYS A 221 -1.77 -20.04 7.51
CA CYS A 221 -1.96 -20.63 6.19
C CYS A 221 -1.82 -22.16 6.17
N PRO A 222 -2.70 -22.91 6.85
CA PRO A 222 -2.60 -24.35 6.91
C PRO A 222 -2.74 -24.98 5.52
N LEU A 223 -1.76 -25.82 5.14
CA LEU A 223 -1.74 -26.61 3.91
C LEU A 223 -1.68 -25.79 2.61
N LYS A 224 -1.25 -24.52 2.64
CA LYS A 224 -1.14 -23.67 1.43
C LYS A 224 0.26 -23.68 0.83
N ASN A 225 0.36 -23.76 -0.50
CA ASN A 225 1.65 -23.90 -1.19
C ASN A 225 2.34 -22.56 -1.48
N LYS A 226 1.62 -21.43 -1.30
CA LYS A 226 2.11 -20.07 -1.56
C LYS A 226 1.62 -19.07 -0.49
N PRO A 227 1.89 -19.30 0.80
CA PRO A 227 1.43 -18.38 1.84
C PRO A 227 2.17 -17.04 1.73
N LEU A 228 1.45 -15.92 1.82
CA LEU A 228 2.00 -14.59 1.99
C LEU A 228 1.69 -14.17 3.43
N TYR A 229 2.71 -13.81 4.21
CA TYR A 229 2.48 -13.27 5.55
C TYR A 229 2.48 -11.73 5.46
N GLY A 230 1.31 -11.12 5.63
CA GLY A 230 1.12 -9.68 5.61
C GLY A 230 -0.32 -9.29 5.92
N SER A 231 -0.52 -8.09 6.48
CA SER A 231 -1.86 -7.54 6.67
C SER A 231 -2.42 -7.18 5.29
N THR A 232 -3.49 -7.87 4.90
CA THR A 232 -4.29 -7.52 3.72
C THR A 232 -5.57 -6.86 4.21
N SER A 233 -6.06 -5.86 3.47
CA SER A 233 -7.34 -5.23 3.79
C SER A 233 -8.14 -5.04 2.52
N ALA A 234 -9.32 -5.65 2.46
CA ALA A 234 -10.22 -5.54 1.32
C ALA A 234 -11.47 -4.74 1.70
N PHE A 235 -11.95 -3.95 0.75
CA PHE A 235 -13.10 -3.06 0.89
C PHE A 235 -13.94 -3.17 -0.36
N TYR A 236 -15.26 -3.14 -0.22
CA TYR A 236 -16.17 -3.15 -1.35
C TYR A 236 -17.50 -2.52 -0.98
N ILE A 237 -18.21 -2.01 -1.97
CA ILE A 237 -19.57 -1.52 -1.76
C ILE A 237 -20.58 -2.67 -1.86
N THR A 238 -21.68 -2.58 -1.12
CA THR A 238 -22.66 -3.67 -1.02
C THR A 238 -23.42 -3.91 -2.32
N GLN A 239 -23.49 -2.90 -3.21
CA GLN A 239 -24.18 -2.96 -4.49
C GLN A 239 -23.55 -3.99 -5.43
N ASN A 240 -24.41 -4.84 -5.99
CA ASN A 240 -24.01 -5.88 -6.94
C ASN A 240 -24.16 -5.38 -8.38
N VAL A 241 -23.34 -5.94 -9.28
CA VAL A 241 -23.50 -5.82 -10.73
C VAL A 241 -24.56 -6.81 -11.24
N THR A 242 -25.18 -6.51 -12.38
CA THR A 242 -26.28 -7.31 -12.94
C THR A 242 -25.83 -8.66 -13.50
N GLU A 243 -24.63 -8.74 -14.10
CA GLU A 243 -24.06 -9.97 -14.67
C GLU A 243 -22.68 -10.28 -14.03
N PRO A 244 -22.65 -10.86 -12.80
CA PRO A 244 -21.41 -11.03 -12.02
C PRO A 244 -20.27 -11.75 -12.75
N ASP A 245 -20.53 -12.88 -13.40
CA ASP A 245 -19.47 -13.67 -14.05
C ASP A 245 -18.83 -12.92 -15.22
N LYS A 246 -19.67 -12.26 -16.03
CA LYS A 246 -19.23 -11.44 -17.16
C LYS A 246 -18.46 -10.21 -16.69
N PHE A 247 -18.93 -9.56 -15.62
CA PHE A 247 -18.25 -8.43 -15.00
C PHE A 247 -16.90 -8.84 -14.41
N ASN A 248 -16.84 -9.92 -13.63
CA ASN A 248 -15.61 -10.42 -13.01
C ASN A 248 -14.57 -10.81 -14.06
N LYS A 249 -14.98 -11.45 -15.17
CA LYS A 249 -14.08 -11.76 -16.30
C LYS A 249 -13.53 -10.48 -16.96
N PHE A 250 -14.39 -9.49 -17.17
CA PHE A 250 -13.99 -8.18 -17.70
C PHE A 250 -13.00 -7.47 -16.75
N LEU A 251 -13.32 -7.44 -15.45
CA LEU A 251 -12.51 -6.83 -14.41
C LEU A 251 -11.12 -7.49 -14.32
N GLY A 252 -11.04 -8.82 -14.32
CA GLY A 252 -9.76 -9.54 -14.31
C GLY A 252 -8.86 -9.18 -15.49
N ASN A 253 -9.43 -9.06 -16.70
CA ASN A 253 -8.67 -8.62 -17.88
C ASN A 253 -8.21 -7.16 -17.75
N LEU A 254 -9.07 -6.27 -17.25
CA LEU A 254 -8.73 -4.87 -17.03
C LEU A 254 -7.62 -4.71 -15.97
N MET A 255 -7.68 -5.50 -14.90
CA MET A 255 -6.68 -5.52 -13.83
C MET A 255 -5.31 -6.03 -14.32
N ASN A 256 -5.27 -7.08 -15.14
CA ASN A 256 -4.01 -7.55 -15.76
C ASN A 256 -3.36 -6.50 -16.66
N GLN A 257 -4.18 -5.70 -17.36
CA GLN A 257 -3.68 -4.63 -18.24
C GLN A 257 -3.10 -3.47 -17.44
N VAL A 258 -3.76 -3.05 -16.36
CA VAL A 258 -3.26 -1.96 -15.50
C VAL A 258 -2.06 -2.40 -14.64
N ASP A 259 -1.99 -3.68 -14.25
CA ASP A 259 -0.79 -4.31 -13.65
C ASP A 259 0.42 -4.19 -14.58
N THR A 260 0.27 -4.62 -15.83
CA THR A 260 1.34 -4.51 -16.84
C THR A 260 1.79 -3.05 -17.02
N GLN A 261 0.86 -2.09 -16.97
CA GLN A 261 1.20 -0.68 -17.04
C GLN A 261 2.04 -0.25 -15.82
N ALA A 262 1.60 -0.55 -14.60
CA ALA A 262 2.31 -0.14 -13.39
C ALA A 262 3.69 -0.80 -13.24
N VAL A 263 3.81 -2.07 -13.60
CA VAL A 263 5.09 -2.81 -13.56
C VAL A 263 6.15 -2.19 -14.47
N ASN A 264 5.73 -1.58 -15.57
CA ASN A 264 6.63 -0.93 -16.54
C ASN A 264 6.76 0.59 -16.32
N ASP A 265 5.96 1.17 -15.42
CA ASP A 265 6.05 2.59 -15.08
C ASP A 265 7.09 2.82 -13.98
N PRO A 266 8.03 3.77 -14.15
CA PRO A 266 9.00 4.12 -13.11
C PRO A 266 8.39 4.57 -11.76
N LYS A 267 7.17 5.12 -11.75
CA LYS A 267 6.41 5.47 -10.54
C LYS A 267 5.70 4.26 -9.92
N ARG A 268 5.75 3.09 -10.57
CA ARG A 268 5.01 1.88 -10.20
C ARG A 268 3.50 2.11 -10.10
N PHE A 269 2.96 2.85 -11.05
CA PHE A 269 1.58 3.33 -11.00
C PHE A 269 0.86 3.07 -12.32
N GLY A 270 -0.39 2.62 -12.25
CA GLY A 270 -1.22 2.38 -13.41
C GLY A 270 -2.66 2.81 -13.15
N ILE A 271 -3.26 3.48 -14.13
CA ILE A 271 -4.69 3.80 -14.15
C ILE A 271 -5.28 3.42 -15.49
N ARG A 272 -6.50 2.90 -15.47
CA ARG A 272 -7.22 2.56 -16.69
C ARG A 272 -8.71 2.80 -16.53
N LYS A 273 -9.35 3.17 -17.62
CA LYS A 273 -10.80 3.24 -17.74
C LYS A 273 -11.24 2.44 -18.95
N ALA A 274 -12.33 1.69 -18.81
CA ALA A 274 -12.88 0.90 -19.89
C ALA A 274 -14.40 0.81 -19.78
N ASN A 275 -15.08 0.83 -20.93
CA ASN A 275 -16.52 0.71 -20.98
C ASN A 275 -16.89 -0.78 -20.90
N TYR A 276 -17.60 -1.16 -19.83
CA TYR A 276 -18.15 -2.50 -19.65
C TYR A 276 -19.46 -2.66 -20.44
N THR A 277 -20.29 -1.62 -20.43
CA THR A 277 -21.49 -1.48 -21.28
C THR A 277 -21.54 -0.09 -21.88
N ALA A 278 -22.58 0.21 -22.68
CA ALA A 278 -22.79 1.55 -23.23
C ALA A 278 -23.00 2.64 -22.15
N PHE A 279 -23.41 2.23 -20.93
CA PHE A 279 -23.74 3.15 -19.84
C PHE A 279 -22.87 2.96 -18.58
N GLN A 280 -22.04 1.92 -18.55
CA GLN A 280 -21.19 1.60 -17.40
C GLN A 280 -19.72 1.65 -17.80
N THR A 281 -18.99 2.56 -17.17
CA THR A 281 -17.53 2.66 -17.26
C THR A 281 -16.92 2.15 -15.96
N VAL A 282 -15.91 1.30 -16.09
CA VAL A 282 -15.12 0.79 -14.97
C VAL A 282 -13.80 1.53 -14.94
N TYR A 283 -13.43 1.99 -13.74
CA TYR A 283 -12.15 2.62 -13.44
C TYR A 283 -11.31 1.63 -12.63
N SER A 284 -10.04 1.49 -13.00
CA SER A 284 -9.07 0.69 -12.26
C SER A 284 -7.81 1.49 -12.00
N LEU A 285 -7.21 1.24 -10.84
CA LEU A 285 -5.96 1.82 -10.39
C LEU A 285 -5.18 0.74 -9.68
N VAL A 286 -3.88 0.67 -9.95
CA VAL A 286 -2.94 -0.13 -9.15
C VAL A 286 -1.69 0.67 -8.88
N GLN A 287 -1.06 0.42 -7.75
CA GLN A 287 0.16 1.12 -7.37
C GLN A 287 1.07 0.23 -6.51
N CYS A 288 2.38 0.31 -6.70
CA CYS A 288 3.37 -0.23 -5.77
C CYS A 288 4.22 0.90 -5.18
N THR A 289 4.95 0.59 -4.10
CA THR A 289 6.01 1.48 -3.64
C THR A 289 7.18 1.51 -4.64
N PRO A 290 7.70 2.69 -5.03
CA PRO A 290 8.75 2.81 -6.04
C PRO A 290 10.08 2.12 -5.71
N ASP A 291 10.32 1.74 -4.45
CA ASP A 291 11.49 0.97 -4.03
C ASP A 291 11.45 -0.51 -4.45
N LEU A 292 10.31 -1.00 -4.97
CA LEU A 292 10.20 -2.35 -5.51
C LEU A 292 10.77 -2.46 -6.93
N SER A 293 11.38 -3.63 -7.21
CA SER A 293 11.72 -4.03 -8.57
C SER A 293 10.44 -4.26 -9.41
N SER A 294 10.56 -4.28 -10.74
CA SER A 294 9.41 -4.54 -11.61
C SER A 294 8.79 -5.90 -11.29
N ARG A 295 9.64 -6.89 -10.99
CA ARG A 295 9.19 -8.24 -10.64
C ARG A 295 8.47 -8.29 -9.30
N ASP A 296 8.98 -7.59 -8.29
CA ASP A 296 8.36 -7.59 -6.96
C ASP A 296 7.05 -6.81 -6.96
N CYS A 297 6.97 -5.73 -7.73
CA CYS A 297 5.72 -5.01 -7.95
C CYS A 297 4.68 -5.92 -8.62
N GLU A 298 5.06 -6.64 -9.69
CA GLU A 298 4.18 -7.61 -10.36
C GLU A 298 3.68 -8.70 -9.39
N VAL A 299 4.57 -9.26 -8.57
CA VAL A 299 4.19 -10.29 -7.58
C VAL A 299 3.20 -9.72 -6.56
N CYS A 300 3.43 -8.50 -6.07
CA CYS A 300 2.54 -7.84 -5.11
C CYS A 300 1.15 -7.58 -5.72
N LEU A 301 1.11 -6.96 -6.90
CA LEU A 301 -0.13 -6.61 -7.61
C LEU A 301 -0.93 -7.84 -8.01
N ARG A 302 -0.29 -8.89 -8.53
CA ARG A 302 -0.98 -10.16 -8.81
C ARG A 302 -1.54 -10.80 -7.56
N GLY A 303 -0.90 -10.59 -6.41
CA GLY A 303 -1.43 -10.98 -5.11
C GLY A 303 -2.73 -10.23 -4.81
N ALA A 304 -2.70 -8.90 -4.82
CA ALA A 304 -3.87 -8.07 -4.55
C ALA A 304 -5.03 -8.30 -5.55
N ILE A 305 -4.74 -8.43 -6.85
CA ILE A 305 -5.72 -8.76 -7.90
C ILE A 305 -6.35 -10.14 -7.65
N GLY A 306 -5.56 -11.08 -7.13
CA GLY A 306 -6.01 -12.42 -6.76
C GLY A 306 -7.03 -12.46 -5.63
N GLU A 307 -7.17 -11.38 -4.84
CA GLU A 307 -8.17 -11.25 -3.77
C GLU A 307 -9.53 -10.78 -4.26
N LEU A 308 -9.60 -10.14 -5.43
CA LEU A 308 -10.88 -9.61 -5.94
C LEU A 308 -11.99 -10.66 -6.05
N PRO A 309 -11.73 -11.92 -6.48
CA PRO A 309 -12.75 -12.96 -6.51
C PRO A 309 -13.24 -13.42 -5.12
N SER A 310 -12.40 -13.39 -4.09
CA SER A 310 -12.78 -13.81 -2.73
C SER A 310 -13.46 -12.67 -1.97
N CYS A 311 -12.93 -11.45 -2.07
CA CYS A 311 -13.43 -10.30 -1.33
C CYS A 311 -14.67 -9.68 -1.97
N CYS A 312 -14.65 -9.52 -3.30
CA CYS A 312 -15.37 -8.44 -3.95
C CYS A 312 -16.10 -8.92 -5.22
N SER A 313 -16.29 -10.24 -5.37
CA SER A 313 -16.93 -10.85 -6.54
C SER A 313 -18.34 -10.30 -6.75
N GLY A 314 -18.60 -9.82 -7.97
CA GLY A 314 -19.89 -9.27 -8.36
C GLY A 314 -20.22 -7.91 -7.74
N LYS A 315 -19.29 -7.27 -7.01
CA LYS A 315 -19.49 -5.93 -6.44
C LYS A 315 -19.20 -4.84 -7.45
N GLN A 316 -19.92 -3.72 -7.35
CA GLN A 316 -19.78 -2.58 -8.27
C GLN A 316 -18.47 -1.80 -8.07
N ALA A 317 -17.92 -1.81 -6.85
CA ALA A 317 -16.63 -1.22 -6.53
C ALA A 317 -15.95 -2.00 -5.41
N GLY A 318 -14.63 -2.05 -5.45
CA GLY A 318 -13.81 -2.66 -4.42
C GLY A 318 -12.34 -2.27 -4.52
N ARG A 319 -11.59 -2.59 -3.47
CA ARG A 319 -10.18 -2.27 -3.27
C ARG A 319 -9.53 -3.31 -2.39
N VAL A 320 -8.25 -3.60 -2.66
CA VAL A 320 -7.41 -4.47 -1.84
C VAL A 320 -6.13 -3.70 -1.51
N LEU A 321 -5.75 -3.65 -0.23
CA LEU A 321 -4.59 -2.91 0.25
C LEU A 321 -3.58 -3.88 0.85
N TYR A 322 -2.36 -3.88 0.29
CA TYR A 322 -1.18 -4.54 0.85
C TYR A 322 -0.20 -3.46 1.34
N PRO A 323 0.77 -3.79 2.21
CA PRO A 323 1.71 -2.81 2.72
C PRO A 323 2.56 -2.11 1.64
N ASN A 324 2.87 -2.81 0.55
CA ASN A 324 3.72 -2.30 -0.53
C ASN A 324 3.00 -2.11 -1.87
N CYS A 325 1.70 -2.45 -1.97
CA CYS A 325 0.91 -2.23 -3.17
C CYS A 325 -0.60 -2.19 -2.92
N CYS A 326 -1.36 -1.66 -3.88
CA CYS A 326 -2.82 -1.62 -3.87
C CYS A 326 -3.41 -1.69 -5.28
#